data_AF-A0A391PK80-F1
#
_entry.id   AF-A0A391PK80-F1
#
_cell.length_a   1.000
_cell.length_b   1.000
_cell.length_c   1.000
_cell.angle_alpha   90.00
_cell.angle_beta   90.00
_cell.angle_gamma   90.00
#
_symmetry.space_group_name_H-M   'P 1'
#
loop_
_entity.id
_entity.type
_entity.pdbx_description
1 polymer ?
#
loop_
_entity_poly.entity_id
_entity_poly.type
_entity_poly.pdbx_seq_one_letter_code
_entity_poly.pdbx_strand_id
1 'polypeptide(L)'
;MDTSTYRRTTVAGLAAVALAVAGCSNGTSVGVSAQEPQVALVVTSEVPAPPAEVKLIGERDVEVTLTGPIAAKYASASDKQKSALGKPLTGDHNAGTRDSGVVFQQFQGGAIVAKNSQSGTPAYIIWGKIREAWNVQRDADGVPAATGTNGSAGPLGVVTSDETPIGDQLVATFEHGKIAYNTKTGQVEVTVNGKVVPSGL
;
A
#
# COMPACT_ATOMS: atom_id res chain seq x y z
N MET A 1 -1.20 54.30 -18.49
CA MET A 1 0.20 54.77 -18.59
C MET A 1 0.74 54.61 -17.18
N ASP A 2 1.53 53.60 -16.84
CA ASP A 2 2.72 53.14 -17.55
C ASP A 2 2.78 51.63 -17.80
N THR A 3 3.39 51.35 -18.95
CA THR A 3 3.69 50.05 -19.54
C THR A 3 5.05 49.59 -19.02
N SER A 4 5.16 48.35 -18.55
CA SER A 4 6.45 47.69 -18.34
C SER A 4 6.54 46.45 -19.21
N THR A 5 7.68 46.31 -19.87
CA THR A 5 7.98 45.55 -21.08
C THR A 5 8.97 44.44 -20.75
N TYR A 6 8.67 43.23 -21.25
CA TYR A 6 9.56 42.13 -21.66
C TYR A 6 10.61 41.54 -20.67
N ARG A 7 10.70 40.19 -20.62
CA ARG A 7 11.55 39.36 -21.52
C ARG A 7 11.24 37.87 -21.37
N ARG A 8 11.14 37.17 -22.51
CA ARG A 8 11.16 35.71 -22.66
C ARG A 8 12.61 35.20 -22.57
N THR A 9 12.80 34.02 -22.00
CA THR A 9 13.98 33.18 -22.25
C THR A 9 13.58 31.71 -22.18
N THR A 10 13.49 31.09 -23.36
CA THR A 10 13.53 29.64 -23.58
C THR A 10 14.96 29.14 -23.47
N VAL A 11 15.19 28.03 -22.76
CA VAL A 11 16.43 27.25 -22.86
C VAL A 11 16.07 25.79 -23.11
N ALA A 12 16.42 25.32 -24.31
CA ALA A 12 16.52 23.92 -24.66
C ALA A 12 17.94 23.43 -24.32
N GLY A 13 18.06 22.20 -23.82
CA GLY A 13 19.35 21.57 -23.54
C GLY A 13 19.32 20.09 -23.91
N LEU A 14 19.79 19.77 -25.11
CA LEU A 14 20.14 18.42 -25.53
C LEU A 14 21.37 17.94 -24.73
N ALA A 15 21.35 16.68 -24.28
CA ALA A 15 22.55 15.99 -23.82
C ALA A 15 22.80 14.77 -24.72
N ALA A 16 23.97 14.75 -25.35
CA ALA A 16 24.41 13.78 -26.34
C ALA A 16 24.98 12.51 -25.69
N VAL A 17 24.78 11.37 -26.37
CA VAL A 17 25.36 10.06 -26.04
C VAL A 17 26.78 9.99 -26.61
N ALA A 18 27.76 9.64 -25.77
CA ALA A 18 29.12 9.33 -26.21
C ALA A 18 29.35 7.81 -26.21
N LEU A 19 29.55 7.25 -27.40
CA LEU A 19 30.05 5.89 -27.62
C LEU A 19 31.58 5.94 -27.67
N ALA A 20 32.25 5.32 -26.71
CA ALA A 20 33.68 5.08 -26.79
C ALA A 20 33.92 3.66 -27.34
N VAL A 21 34.48 3.61 -28.55
CA VAL A 21 35.00 2.39 -29.17
C VAL A 21 36.52 2.51 -29.18
N ALA A 22 37.21 1.58 -28.51
CA ALA A 22 38.64 1.35 -28.63
C ALA A 22 38.80 -0.18 -28.60
N GLY A 23 39.55 -0.86 -29.45
CA GLY A 23 40.57 -0.48 -30.43
C GLY A 23 41.47 -1.71 -30.51
N CYS A 24 41.45 -2.43 -31.63
CA CYS A 24 42.19 -3.68 -31.81
C CYS A 24 43.71 -3.44 -31.94
N SER A 25 44.51 -4.31 -31.35
CA SER A 25 45.89 -4.56 -31.81
C SER A 25 46.23 -6.05 -31.69
N ASN A 26 46.53 -6.67 -32.84
CA ASN A 26 47.02 -8.04 -32.96
C ASN A 26 48.50 -8.13 -32.57
N GLY A 27 48.84 -9.07 -31.69
CA GLY A 27 50.21 -9.53 -31.44
C GLY A 27 50.21 -11.04 -31.22
N THR A 28 50.83 -11.79 -32.13
CA THR A 28 51.06 -13.24 -32.03
C THR A 28 52.34 -13.52 -31.25
N SER A 29 52.28 -14.32 -30.18
CA SER A 29 53.09 -15.55 -29.98
C SER A 29 53.03 -16.09 -28.54
N VAL A 30 52.46 -17.31 -28.44
CA VAL A 30 52.66 -18.42 -27.49
C VAL A 30 53.05 -18.20 -26.01
N GLY A 31 52.17 -18.67 -25.12
CA GLY A 31 52.46 -19.07 -23.75
C GLY A 31 51.26 -19.83 -23.16
N VAL A 32 51.32 -21.15 -23.12
CA VAL A 32 50.34 -22.01 -22.44
C VAL A 32 50.45 -21.79 -20.93
N SER A 33 49.38 -21.34 -20.26
CA SER A 33 48.95 -21.87 -18.95
C SER A 33 47.67 -21.17 -18.44
N ALA A 34 46.68 -22.00 -18.06
CA ALA A 34 45.53 -21.74 -17.18
C ALA A 34 44.54 -20.60 -17.53
N GLN A 35 43.49 -20.96 -18.27
CA GLN A 35 42.24 -20.20 -18.29
C GLN A 35 41.40 -20.61 -17.08
N GLU A 36 41.45 -19.83 -16.00
CA GLU A 36 40.48 -19.94 -14.91
C GLU A 36 39.14 -19.35 -15.39
N PRO A 37 38.02 -20.08 -15.32
CA PRO A 37 36.73 -19.50 -15.58
C PRO A 37 36.43 -18.50 -14.45
N GLN A 38 36.44 -17.22 -14.79
CA GLN A 38 35.93 -16.17 -13.91
C GLN A 38 34.42 -16.42 -13.80
N VAL A 39 33.99 -17.16 -12.78
CA VAL A 39 32.58 -17.31 -12.45
C VAL A 39 32.12 -15.93 -11.99
N ALA A 40 31.47 -15.19 -12.87
CA ALA A 40 30.74 -13.99 -12.49
C ALA A 40 29.67 -14.42 -11.48
N LEU A 41 29.93 -14.15 -10.20
CA LEU A 41 28.97 -14.29 -9.12
C LEU A 41 27.83 -13.31 -9.38
N VAL A 42 26.81 -13.76 -10.10
CA VAL A 42 25.50 -13.12 -10.11
C VAL A 42 24.93 -13.39 -8.72
N VAL A 43 25.15 -12.47 -7.79
CA VAL A 43 24.41 -12.44 -6.53
C VAL A 43 23.01 -11.99 -6.88
N THR A 44 22.18 -12.93 -7.32
CA THR A 44 20.73 -12.72 -7.35
C THR A 44 20.31 -12.66 -5.89
N SER A 45 20.09 -11.46 -5.35
CA SER A 45 19.43 -11.31 -4.06
C SER A 45 17.99 -11.81 -4.21
N GLU A 46 17.80 -13.11 -4.01
CA GLU A 46 16.49 -13.75 -3.98
C GLU A 46 15.79 -13.28 -2.71
N VAL A 47 14.86 -12.35 -2.86
CA VAL A 47 13.97 -11.95 -1.77
C VAL A 47 13.09 -13.16 -1.46
N PRO A 48 13.12 -13.70 -0.23
CA PRO A 48 12.31 -14.86 0.13
C PRO A 48 10.84 -14.57 -0.14
N ALA A 49 10.14 -15.53 -0.76
CA ALA A 49 8.71 -15.41 -1.00
C ALA A 49 7.97 -15.21 0.35
N PRO A 50 6.97 -14.31 0.42
CA PRO A 50 6.16 -14.13 1.62
C PRO A 50 5.50 -15.45 2.05
N PRO A 51 5.29 -15.67 3.36
CA PRO A 51 4.63 -16.88 3.82
C PRO A 51 3.20 -16.97 3.29
N ALA A 52 2.80 -18.17 2.87
CA ALA A 52 1.44 -18.44 2.41
C ALA A 52 0.41 -18.42 3.55
N GLU A 53 0.85 -18.76 4.77
CA GLU A 53 0.01 -18.84 5.96
C GLU A 53 0.74 -18.29 7.20
N VAL A 54 -0.02 -17.71 8.13
CA VAL A 54 0.47 -17.28 9.46
C VAL A 54 -0.54 -17.71 10.51
N LYS A 55 -0.09 -18.48 11.51
CA LYS A 55 -0.91 -18.94 12.63
C LYS A 55 -0.74 -18.02 13.83
N LEU A 56 -1.86 -17.57 14.40
CA LEU A 56 -1.91 -16.65 15.54
C LEU A 56 -2.93 -17.11 16.57
N ILE A 57 -2.70 -16.78 17.84
CA ILE A 57 -3.71 -16.96 18.89
C ILE A 57 -4.66 -15.75 18.87
N GLY A 58 -5.94 -16.01 18.57
CA GLY A 58 -7.00 -15.01 18.54
C GLY A 58 -7.54 -14.63 19.93
N GLU A 59 -8.52 -13.71 19.96
CA GLU A 59 -9.06 -13.12 21.19
C GLU A 59 -9.65 -14.11 22.21
N ARG A 60 -10.17 -15.26 21.74
CA ARG A 60 -10.74 -16.33 22.58
C ARG A 60 -9.77 -17.50 22.83
N ASP A 61 -8.48 -17.22 22.69
CA ASP A 61 -7.40 -18.23 22.72
C ASP A 61 -7.58 -19.36 21.69
N VAL A 62 -8.31 -19.06 20.62
CA VAL A 62 -8.52 -19.95 19.47
C VAL A 62 -7.48 -19.61 18.41
N GLU A 63 -6.83 -20.61 17.84
CA GLU A 63 -5.90 -20.43 16.72
C GLU A 63 -6.66 -19.89 15.49
N VAL A 64 -6.11 -18.83 14.89
CA VAL A 64 -6.55 -18.25 13.62
C VAL A 64 -5.43 -18.45 12.62
N THR A 65 -5.76 -19.01 11.46
CA THR A 65 -4.83 -19.13 10.33
C THR A 65 -5.13 -18.03 9.33
N LEU A 66 -4.23 -17.05 9.23
CA LEU A 66 -4.24 -16.07 8.16
C LEU A 66 -3.70 -16.73 6.89
N THR A 67 -4.27 -16.41 5.74
CA THR A 67 -3.86 -16.98 4.43
C THR A 67 -3.67 -15.89 3.37
N GLY A 68 -2.93 -16.22 2.31
CA GLY A 68 -2.83 -15.41 1.10
C GLY A 68 -2.34 -13.97 1.35
N PRO A 69 -2.93 -12.94 0.71
CA PRO A 69 -2.56 -11.54 0.91
C PRO A 69 -2.58 -11.07 2.37
N ILE A 70 -3.50 -11.60 3.17
CA ILE A 70 -3.63 -11.24 4.59
C ILE A 70 -2.42 -11.77 5.38
N ALA A 71 -2.04 -13.03 5.15
CA ALA A 71 -0.85 -13.63 5.76
C ALA A 71 0.43 -12.89 5.37
N ALA A 72 0.60 -12.63 4.07
CA ALA A 72 1.75 -11.91 3.54
C ALA A 72 1.88 -10.51 4.18
N LYS A 73 0.75 -9.77 4.26
CA LYS A 73 0.73 -8.45 4.88
C LYS A 73 1.01 -8.49 6.38
N TYR A 74 0.40 -9.41 7.11
CA TYR A 74 0.66 -9.54 8.54
C TYR A 74 2.13 -9.89 8.80
N ALA A 75 2.71 -10.80 8.01
CA ALA A 75 4.11 -11.18 8.14
C ALA A 75 5.06 -9.98 7.94
N SER A 76 4.82 -9.16 6.91
CA SER A 76 5.63 -7.99 6.60
C SER A 76 5.32 -6.75 7.45
N ALA A 77 4.28 -6.79 8.29
CA ALA A 77 3.91 -5.67 9.12
C ALA A 77 4.96 -5.40 10.21
N SER A 78 5.20 -4.13 10.50
CA SER A 78 6.06 -3.69 11.60
C SER A 78 5.49 -4.08 12.96
N ASP A 79 6.33 -4.10 13.99
CA ASP A 79 5.89 -4.40 15.36
C ASP A 79 4.84 -3.40 15.87
N LYS A 80 4.99 -2.13 15.48
CA LYS A 80 3.99 -1.09 15.77
C LYS A 80 2.65 -1.42 15.13
N GLN A 81 2.65 -1.84 13.86
CA GLN A 81 1.44 -2.25 13.15
C GLN A 81 0.77 -3.47 13.80
N LYS A 82 1.55 -4.51 14.15
CA LYS A 82 1.04 -5.71 14.81
C LYS A 82 0.47 -5.41 16.20
N SER A 83 1.17 -4.58 16.98
CA SER A 83 0.71 -4.13 18.30
C SER A 83 -0.58 -3.31 18.21
N ALA A 84 -0.69 -2.41 17.23
CA ALA A 84 -1.89 -1.61 17.00
C ALA A 84 -3.08 -2.47 16.52
N LEU A 85 -2.84 -3.50 15.70
CA LEU A 85 -3.88 -4.45 15.31
C LEU A 85 -4.38 -5.29 16.50
N GLY A 86 -3.47 -5.77 17.35
CA GLY A 86 -3.79 -6.68 18.44
C GLY A 86 -4.10 -8.09 17.96
N LYS A 87 -4.90 -8.85 18.73
CA LYS A 87 -5.26 -10.22 18.37
C LYS A 87 -6.25 -10.24 17.20
N PRO A 88 -6.19 -11.23 16.30
CA PRO A 88 -7.24 -11.44 15.31
C PRO A 88 -8.56 -11.81 16.00
N LEU A 89 -9.65 -11.26 15.49
CA LEU A 89 -11.00 -11.62 15.92
C LEU A 89 -11.40 -12.95 15.29
N THR A 90 -12.21 -13.72 16.01
CA THR A 90 -12.56 -15.10 15.69
C THR A 90 -14.05 -15.24 15.37
N GLY A 91 -14.43 -16.17 14.49
CA GLY A 91 -15.80 -16.39 14.04
C GLY A 91 -16.05 -15.85 12.62
N ASP A 92 -17.09 -16.37 11.97
CA ASP A 92 -17.27 -16.28 10.51
C ASP A 92 -17.51 -14.87 9.98
N HIS A 93 -17.95 -13.94 10.82
CA HIS A 93 -18.13 -12.53 10.43
C HIS A 93 -16.85 -11.69 10.57
N ASN A 94 -15.81 -12.25 11.17
CA ASN A 94 -14.56 -11.54 11.45
C ASN A 94 -13.48 -11.78 10.39
N ALA A 95 -13.66 -12.74 9.50
CA ALA A 95 -12.78 -12.97 8.36
C ALA A 95 -13.57 -13.56 7.20
N GLY A 96 -13.12 -13.34 5.98
CA GLY A 96 -13.72 -14.01 4.83
C GLY A 96 -13.57 -13.25 3.53
N THR A 97 -14.29 -13.75 2.52
CA THR A 97 -14.39 -13.17 1.18
C THR A 97 -15.79 -12.61 1.00
N ARG A 98 -15.90 -11.35 0.57
CA ARG A 98 -17.17 -10.74 0.18
C ARG A 98 -17.56 -11.14 -1.23
N ASP A 99 -18.82 -10.95 -1.60
CA ASP A 99 -19.30 -11.19 -2.98
C ASP A 99 -18.53 -10.39 -4.04
N SER A 100 -17.96 -9.24 -3.67
CA SER A 100 -17.08 -8.43 -4.52
C SER A 100 -15.68 -9.05 -4.74
N GLY A 101 -15.37 -10.16 -4.08
CA GLY A 101 -14.04 -10.78 -4.06
C GLY A 101 -13.11 -10.26 -2.97
N VAL A 102 -13.45 -9.14 -2.31
CA VAL A 102 -12.64 -8.54 -1.26
C VAL A 102 -12.44 -9.52 -0.10
N VAL A 103 -11.19 -9.72 0.30
CA VAL A 103 -10.85 -10.55 1.46
C VAL A 103 -10.40 -9.70 2.63
N PHE A 104 -10.78 -10.11 3.84
CA PHE A 104 -10.42 -9.38 5.05
C PHE A 104 -10.24 -10.29 6.26
N GLN A 105 -9.48 -9.78 7.23
CA GLN A 105 -9.43 -10.27 8.59
C GLN A 105 -9.56 -9.08 9.54
N GLN A 106 -10.51 -9.15 10.48
CA GLN A 106 -10.67 -8.19 11.57
C GLN A 106 -9.74 -8.54 12.73
N PHE A 107 -9.20 -7.51 13.35
CA PHE A 107 -8.39 -7.55 14.56
C PHE A 107 -9.00 -6.61 15.58
N GLN A 108 -8.61 -6.72 16.86
CA GLN A 108 -9.15 -5.89 17.93
C GLN A 108 -9.05 -4.38 17.62
N GLY A 109 -7.93 -3.94 17.05
CA GLY A 109 -7.67 -2.54 16.73
C GLY A 109 -7.95 -2.13 15.28
N GLY A 110 -8.28 -3.07 14.39
CA GLY A 110 -8.39 -2.73 12.96
C GLY A 110 -8.73 -3.91 12.05
N ALA A 111 -8.31 -3.83 10.80
CA ALA A 111 -8.44 -4.92 9.84
C ALA A 111 -7.27 -4.92 8.86
N ILE A 112 -7.00 -6.11 8.31
CA ILE A 112 -6.22 -6.24 7.08
C ILE A 112 -7.19 -6.57 5.95
N VAL A 113 -7.08 -5.85 4.83
CA VAL A 113 -7.99 -5.96 3.69
C VAL A 113 -7.20 -6.04 2.39
N ALA A 114 -7.59 -6.95 1.50
CA ALA A 114 -7.10 -7.02 0.12
C ALA A 114 -8.27 -7.05 -0.86
N LYS A 115 -8.03 -6.51 -2.06
CA LYS A 115 -9.05 -6.45 -3.12
C LYS A 115 -9.53 -7.83 -3.58
N ASN A 116 -8.68 -8.85 -3.50
CA ASN A 116 -9.02 -10.25 -3.77
C ASN A 116 -8.04 -11.21 -3.09
N SER A 117 -8.31 -12.52 -3.18
CA SER A 117 -7.48 -13.60 -2.60
C SER A 117 -6.30 -14.04 -3.46
N GLN A 118 -6.08 -13.43 -4.62
CA GLN A 118 -5.02 -13.86 -5.54
C GLN A 118 -3.64 -13.64 -4.91
N SER A 119 -2.74 -14.60 -5.11
CA SER A 119 -1.35 -14.45 -4.68
C SER A 119 -0.70 -13.23 -5.31
N GLY A 120 0.05 -12.47 -4.52
CA GLY A 120 0.68 -11.22 -4.96
C GLY A 120 -0.23 -9.98 -4.92
N THR A 121 -1.54 -10.14 -4.70
CA THR A 121 -2.42 -8.99 -4.45
C THR A 121 -2.00 -8.30 -3.15
N PRO A 122 -1.74 -6.98 -3.15
CA PRO A 122 -1.43 -6.25 -1.93
C PRO A 122 -2.62 -6.27 -0.95
N ALA A 123 -2.31 -6.41 0.33
CA ALA A 123 -3.24 -6.14 1.42
C ALA A 123 -2.76 -4.95 2.25
N TYR A 124 -3.70 -4.25 2.86
CA TYR A 124 -3.44 -3.02 3.60
C TYR A 124 -4.08 -3.06 4.98
N ILE A 125 -3.42 -2.41 5.92
CA ILE A 125 -3.91 -2.26 7.28
C ILE A 125 -4.74 -0.99 7.38
N ILE A 126 -5.92 -1.11 7.97
CA ILE A 126 -6.84 0.00 8.24
C ILE A 126 -7.29 -0.05 9.71
N TRP A 127 -7.17 1.06 10.44
CA TRP A 127 -7.50 1.14 11.87
C TRP A 127 -7.93 2.55 12.29
N GLY A 128 -8.22 2.73 13.59
CA GLY A 128 -8.40 4.04 14.22
C GLY A 128 -9.43 4.95 13.54
N LYS A 129 -9.18 6.26 13.60
CA LYS A 129 -10.10 7.30 13.08
C LYS A 129 -10.33 7.19 11.57
N ILE A 130 -9.35 6.71 10.82
CA ILE A 130 -9.49 6.48 9.38
C ILE A 130 -10.47 5.33 9.12
N ARG A 131 -10.33 4.20 9.85
CA ARG A 131 -11.29 3.09 9.76
C ARG A 131 -12.68 3.50 10.23
N GLU A 132 -12.79 4.27 11.31
CA GLU A 132 -14.08 4.80 11.78
C GLU A 132 -14.79 5.56 10.66
N ALA A 133 -14.11 6.50 9.99
CA ALA A 133 -14.67 7.28 8.89
C ALA A 133 -14.98 6.46 7.62
N TRP A 134 -14.19 5.41 7.35
CA TRP A 134 -14.46 4.46 6.26
C TRP A 134 -15.69 3.58 6.52
N ASN A 135 -15.98 3.30 7.79
CA ASN A 135 -17.14 2.53 8.22
C ASN A 135 -18.43 3.36 8.36
N VAL A 136 -18.38 4.69 8.18
CA VAL A 136 -19.57 5.53 8.11
C VAL A 136 -20.38 5.16 6.85
N GLN A 137 -21.67 4.90 7.03
CA GLN A 137 -22.60 4.67 5.92
C GLN A 137 -22.77 5.95 5.10
N ARG A 138 -22.60 5.84 3.79
CA ARG A 138 -22.65 6.96 2.86
C ARG A 138 -23.53 6.65 1.66
N ASP A 139 -24.15 7.68 1.11
CA ASP A 139 -24.79 7.61 -0.20
C ASP A 139 -23.74 7.54 -1.34
N ALA A 140 -24.22 7.51 -2.59
CA ALA A 140 -23.34 7.41 -3.75
C ALA A 140 -22.42 8.63 -3.94
N ASP A 141 -22.79 9.79 -3.39
CA ASP A 141 -21.99 11.01 -3.44
C ASP A 141 -20.96 11.08 -2.29
N GLY A 142 -20.95 10.09 -1.39
CA GLY A 142 -20.03 10.05 -0.26
C GLY A 142 -20.55 10.78 0.98
N VAL A 143 -21.77 11.28 0.97
CA VAL A 143 -22.36 12.01 2.10
C VAL A 143 -22.90 11.00 3.12
N PRO A 144 -22.66 11.17 4.43
CA PRO A 144 -23.22 10.28 5.44
C PRO A 144 -24.74 10.12 5.33
N ALA A 145 -25.21 8.87 5.27
CA ALA A 145 -26.62 8.55 5.07
C ALA A 145 -26.98 7.22 5.76
N ALA A 146 -28.09 7.18 6.50
CA ALA A 146 -28.51 6.02 7.28
C ALA A 146 -28.84 4.77 6.45
N THR A 147 -29.21 4.95 5.18
CA THR A 147 -29.50 3.86 4.23
C THR A 147 -28.33 3.62 3.27
N GLY A 148 -27.17 4.22 3.55
CA GLY A 148 -25.97 4.14 2.73
C GLY A 148 -25.20 2.84 2.89
N THR A 149 -24.09 2.76 2.16
CA THR A 149 -23.11 1.65 2.21
C THR A 149 -21.81 2.14 2.83
N ASN A 150 -20.99 1.22 3.33
CA ASN A 150 -19.73 1.54 3.99
C ASN A 150 -18.63 0.51 3.66
N GLY A 151 -17.43 0.77 4.18
CA GLY A 151 -16.30 -0.10 3.97
C GLY A 151 -15.99 -0.29 2.48
N SER A 152 -15.60 -1.51 2.11
CA SER A 152 -15.24 -1.85 0.73
C SER A 152 -16.41 -1.82 -0.26
N ALA A 153 -17.65 -1.88 0.24
CA ALA A 153 -18.86 -1.76 -0.59
C ALA A 153 -19.36 -0.31 -0.69
N GLY A 154 -18.77 0.58 0.11
CA GLY A 154 -19.11 2.00 0.15
C GLY A 154 -18.49 2.81 -0.97
N PRO A 155 -18.83 4.10 -1.06
CA PRO A 155 -18.39 4.99 -2.14
C PRO A 155 -16.89 5.29 -2.14
N LEU A 156 -16.17 5.01 -1.04
CA LEU A 156 -14.69 5.06 -1.01
C LEU A 156 -14.05 3.84 -1.69
N GLY A 157 -14.74 2.69 -1.65
CA GLY A 157 -14.21 1.41 -2.13
C GLY A 157 -13.18 0.78 -1.21
N VAL A 158 -12.40 -0.16 -1.75
CA VAL A 158 -11.36 -0.91 -1.03
C VAL A 158 -10.19 0.01 -0.68
N VAL A 159 -9.59 -0.18 0.49
CA VAL A 159 -8.34 0.49 0.87
C VAL A 159 -7.18 0.07 -0.06
N THR A 160 -6.36 1.05 -0.46
CA THR A 160 -5.24 0.87 -1.42
C THR A 160 -3.88 1.29 -0.85
N SER A 161 -3.82 1.71 0.41
CA SER A 161 -2.57 1.97 1.12
C SER A 161 -2.73 1.71 2.62
N ASP A 162 -1.62 1.45 3.30
CA ASP A 162 -1.56 1.68 4.75
C ASP A 162 -1.68 3.19 5.03
N GLU A 163 -1.86 3.53 6.31
CA GLU A 163 -1.71 4.90 6.76
C GLU A 163 -0.28 5.41 6.58
N THR A 164 -0.14 6.55 5.90
CA THR A 164 1.14 7.23 5.68
C THR A 164 1.12 8.59 6.37
N PRO A 165 2.14 8.95 7.18
CA PRO A 165 2.24 10.26 7.79
C PRO A 165 2.61 11.33 6.75
N ILE A 166 1.86 12.43 6.72
CA ILE A 166 2.10 13.61 5.88
C ILE A 166 1.91 14.85 6.75
N GLY A 167 3.03 15.44 7.19
CA GLY A 167 3.00 16.53 8.17
C GLY A 167 2.29 16.09 9.46
N ASP A 168 1.23 16.80 9.84
CA ASP A 168 0.42 16.52 11.02
C ASP A 168 -0.73 15.52 10.77
N GLN A 169 -0.82 14.97 9.56
CA GLN A 169 -1.88 14.05 9.15
C GLN A 169 -1.37 12.61 9.00
N LEU A 170 -2.25 11.66 9.29
CA LEU A 170 -2.18 10.29 8.80
C LEU A 170 -3.13 10.17 7.62
N VAL A 171 -2.68 9.61 6.50
CA VAL A 171 -3.48 9.53 5.26
C VAL A 171 -3.53 8.10 4.76
N ALA A 172 -4.72 7.61 4.44
CA ALA A 172 -4.94 6.37 3.72
C ALA A 172 -5.70 6.62 2.42
N THR A 173 -5.36 5.86 1.38
CA THR A 173 -6.00 5.93 0.06
C THR A 173 -6.95 4.76 -0.14
N PHE A 174 -7.97 4.98 -0.96
CA PHE A 174 -8.99 4.01 -1.33
C PHE A 174 -9.22 4.10 -2.84
N GLU A 175 -9.89 3.10 -3.42
CA GLU A 175 -10.16 3.03 -4.86
C GLU A 175 -10.77 4.31 -5.44
N HIS A 176 -11.60 5.00 -4.66
CA HIS A 176 -12.35 6.17 -5.09
C HIS A 176 -12.10 7.38 -4.18
N GLY A 177 -11.00 7.42 -3.42
CA GLY A 177 -10.79 8.52 -2.50
C GLY A 177 -9.61 8.39 -1.56
N LYS A 178 -9.66 9.21 -0.51
CA LYS A 178 -8.70 9.20 0.60
C LYS A 178 -9.37 9.69 1.87
N ILE A 179 -8.81 9.30 3.00
CA ILE A 179 -9.16 9.84 4.32
C ILE A 179 -7.87 10.35 4.95
N ALA A 180 -7.91 11.57 5.48
CA ALA A 180 -6.81 12.19 6.21
C ALA A 180 -7.26 12.51 7.65
N TYR A 181 -6.51 12.01 8.63
CA TYR A 181 -6.73 12.27 10.06
C TYR A 181 -5.62 13.16 10.60
N ASN A 182 -5.97 14.36 11.08
CA ASN A 182 -5.03 15.26 11.72
C ASN A 182 -4.90 14.89 13.21
N THR A 183 -3.70 14.44 13.61
CA THR A 183 -3.46 13.89 14.95
C THR A 183 -3.38 14.98 16.03
N LYS A 184 -3.18 16.25 15.65
CA LYS A 184 -3.15 17.39 16.59
C LYS A 184 -4.52 17.99 16.86
N THR A 185 -5.35 18.11 15.82
CA THR A 185 -6.66 18.76 15.91
C THR A 185 -7.80 17.77 16.10
N GLY A 186 -7.57 16.48 15.82
CA GLY A 186 -8.60 15.46 15.83
C GLY A 186 -9.47 15.44 14.57
N GLN A 187 -9.28 16.38 13.63
CA GLN A 187 -10.11 16.49 12.43
C GLN A 187 -9.88 15.34 11.45
N VAL A 188 -10.97 14.86 10.85
CA VAL A 188 -10.95 13.86 9.79
C VAL A 188 -11.51 14.47 8.52
N GLU A 189 -10.71 14.51 7.46
CA GLU A 189 -11.13 14.92 6.13
C GLU A 189 -11.35 13.67 5.27
N VAL A 190 -12.51 13.59 4.62
CA VAL A 190 -12.85 12.50 3.71
C VAL A 190 -13.01 13.09 2.32
N THR A 191 -12.32 12.50 1.34
CA THR A 191 -12.45 12.85 -0.07
C THR A 191 -12.99 11.65 -0.83
N VAL A 192 -14.12 11.82 -1.52
CA VAL A 192 -14.71 10.81 -2.41
C VAL A 192 -14.76 11.38 -3.82
N ASN A 193 -14.23 10.65 -4.80
CA ASN A 193 -14.17 11.04 -6.22
C ASN A 193 -13.61 12.47 -6.42
N GLY A 194 -12.58 12.83 -5.63
CA GLY A 194 -11.94 14.15 -5.68
C GLY A 194 -12.69 15.28 -4.96
N LYS A 195 -13.84 15.01 -4.33
CA LYS A 195 -14.64 16.00 -3.58
C LYS A 195 -14.54 15.75 -2.08
N VAL A 196 -14.31 16.82 -1.31
CA VAL A 196 -14.37 16.75 0.16
C VAL A 196 -15.83 16.60 0.58
N VAL A 197 -16.10 15.62 1.45
CA VAL A 197 -17.42 15.29 1.98
C VAL A 197 -17.39 15.27 3.51
N PRO A 198 -18.55 15.40 4.19
CA PRO A 198 -18.58 15.32 5.66
C PRO A 198 -18.00 14.00 6.18
N SER A 199 -17.17 14.07 7.22
CA SER A 199 -16.55 12.88 7.85
C SER A 199 -17.59 11.92 8.40
N GLY A 200 -18.69 12.44 8.97
CA GLY A 200 -19.62 11.66 9.78
C GLY A 200 -19.06 11.29 11.17
N LEU A 201 -17.92 11.87 11.56
CA LEU A 201 -17.28 11.75 12.87
C LEU A 201 -17.27 13.09 13.59
#